data_AF-A0A3B9FZ79-F1
#
_entry.id   AF-A0A3B9FZ79-F1
#
_cell.length_a   1.000
_cell.length_b   1.000
_cell.length_c   1.000
_cell.angle_alpha   90.00
_cell.angle_beta   90.00
_cell.angle_gamma   90.00
#
_symmetry.space_group_name_H-M   'P 1'
#
loop_
_entity.id
_entity.type
_entity.pdbx_description
1 polymer ?
#
loop_
_entity_poly.entity_id
_entity_poly.type
_entity_poly.pdbx_seq_one_letter_code
_entity_poly.pdbx_strand_id
1 'polypeptide(L)' 'QKASISMRFGGLCCEMEGGAIAQVCCQNRIPFVIIRAISDKADGSAEMSFTEFLEEAAARCAAITRYMVSH' A
#
# COMPACT_ATOMS: atom_id res chain seq x y z
N GLN A 1 -9.62 -4.97 15.10
CA GLN A 1 -9.84 -4.02 13.97
C GLN A 1 -9.50 -4.64 12.61
N LYS A 2 -8.35 -5.31 12.43
CA LYS A 2 -8.01 -6.03 11.18
C LYS A 2 -9.12 -6.94 10.66
N ALA A 3 -9.61 -7.88 11.47
CA ALA A 3 -10.65 -8.83 11.06
C ALA A 3 -11.95 -8.15 10.59
N SER A 4 -12.38 -7.09 11.27
CA SER A 4 -13.61 -6.37 10.90
C SER A 4 -13.45 -5.59 9.59
N ILE A 5 -12.28 -4.99 9.34
CA ILE A 5 -11.98 -4.28 8.09
C ILE A 5 -11.88 -5.27 6.92
N SER A 6 -11.13 -6.36 7.08
CA SER A 6 -10.98 -7.38 6.03
C SER A 6 -12.31 -8.03 5.67
N MET A 7 -13.15 -8.37 6.66
CA MET A 7 -14.47 -8.97 6.41
C MET A 7 -15.43 -7.99 5.72
N ARG A 8 -15.40 -6.70 6.09
CA ARG A 8 -16.32 -5.69 5.53
C ARG A 8 -15.96 -5.27 4.10
N PHE A 9 -14.67 -5.16 3.80
CA PHE A 9 -14.20 -4.59 2.54
C PHE A 9 -13.51 -5.60 1.62
N GLY A 10 -13.25 -6.82 2.07
CA GLY A 10 -12.51 -7.83 1.31
C GLY A 10 -11.04 -7.47 1.04
N GLY A 11 -10.48 -6.50 1.78
CA GLY A 11 -9.13 -6.00 1.57
C GLY A 11 -8.05 -7.00 1.99
N LEU A 12 -7.05 -7.20 1.12
CA LEU A 12 -5.87 -8.04 1.39
C LEU A 12 -4.79 -7.31 2.21
N CYS A 13 -4.78 -5.98 2.15
CA CYS A 13 -3.89 -5.11 2.91
C CYS A 13 -4.61 -3.79 3.26
N CYS A 14 -4.01 -2.98 4.14
CA CYS A 14 -4.49 -1.63 4.46
C CYS A 14 -3.32 -0.64 4.54
N GLU A 15 -3.59 0.60 4.15
CA GLU A 15 -2.68 1.75 4.15
C GLU A 15 -3.53 3.03 4.29
N MET A 16 -2.93 4.23 4.22
CA MET A 16 -3.60 5.46 4.65
C MET A 16 -3.89 6.47 3.52
N GLU A 17 -3.31 6.32 2.32
CA GLU A 17 -3.37 7.36 1.27
C GLU A 17 -4.04 6.91 -0.04
N GLY A 18 -3.95 5.63 -0.37
CA GLY A 18 -4.28 5.06 -1.68
C GLY A 18 -5.75 5.20 -2.03
N GLY A 19 -6.65 5.04 -1.06
CA GLY A 19 -8.08 5.28 -1.27
C GLY A 19 -8.39 6.70 -1.74
N ALA A 20 -7.77 7.71 -1.12
CA ALA A 20 -7.96 9.11 -1.48
C ALA A 20 -7.34 9.45 -2.84
N ILE A 21 -6.14 8.96 -3.12
CA ILE A 21 -5.47 9.13 -4.43
C ILE A 21 -6.31 8.51 -5.55
N ALA A 22 -6.78 7.27 -5.36
CA ALA A 22 -7.63 6.56 -6.32
C ALA A 22 -8.92 7.34 -6.62
N GLN A 23 -9.56 7.88 -5.58
CA GLN A 23 -10.77 8.69 -5.74
C GLN A 23 -10.51 9.92 -6.62
N VAL A 24 -9.44 10.66 -6.36
CA VAL A 24 -9.08 11.87 -7.14
C VAL A 24 -8.76 11.51 -8.58
N CYS A 25 -7.95 10.47 -8.84
CA CYS A 25 -7.63 10.02 -10.19
C CYS A 25 -8.87 9.58 -10.96
N CYS A 26 -9.77 8.81 -10.32
CA CYS A 26 -11.03 8.37 -10.90
C CYS A 26 -11.93 9.56 -11.29
N GLN A 27 -12.09 10.54 -10.40
CA GLN A 27 -12.87 11.76 -10.67
C GLN A 27 -12.32 12.57 -11.86
N ASN A 28 -10.99 12.59 -12.02
CA ASN A 28 -10.32 13.34 -13.09
C ASN A 28 -10.06 12.50 -14.35
N ARG A 29 -10.54 11.25 -14.42
CA ARG A 29 -10.31 10.31 -15.54
C ARG A 29 -8.82 10.11 -15.86
N ILE A 30 -7.99 10.10 -14.83
CA ILE A 30 -6.55 9.84 -14.95
C ILE A 30 -6.29 8.36 -14.68
N PRO A 31 -5.73 7.60 -15.64
CA PRO A 31 -5.29 6.23 -15.40
C PRO A 31 -4.30 6.20 -14.23
N PHE A 32 -4.48 5.26 -13.31
CA PHE A 32 -3.63 5.17 -12.13
C PHE A 32 -3.39 3.71 -11.72
N VAL A 33 -2.29 3.51 -11.00
CA VAL A 33 -1.95 2.25 -10.33
C VAL A 33 -1.35 2.58 -8.97
N ILE A 34 -1.71 1.81 -7.95
CA ILE A 34 -1.16 1.94 -6.59
C ILE A 34 -0.28 0.72 -6.33
N ILE A 35 0.99 0.96 -6.00
CA ILE A 35 1.97 -0.08 -5.71
C ILE A 35 2.32 0.00 -4.23
N ARG A 36 2.17 -1.12 -3.52
CA ARG A 36 2.51 -1.24 -2.09
C ARG A 36 3.28 -2.55 -1.87
N ALA A 37 4.34 -2.46 -1.07
CA ALA A 37 5.02 -3.60 -0.48
C ALA A 37 4.58 -3.71 0.98
N ILE A 38 4.36 -4.93 1.46
CA ILE A 38 3.88 -5.17 2.83
C ILE A 38 5.02 -4.96 3.82
N SER A 39 4.86 -3.98 4.73
CA SER A 39 5.82 -3.65 5.79
C SER A 39 5.57 -4.41 7.11
N ASP A 40 4.33 -4.80 7.36
CA ASP A 40 3.92 -5.45 8.60
C ASP A 40 2.58 -6.19 8.43
N LYS A 41 2.15 -6.91 9.47
CA LYS A 41 0.95 -7.77 9.45
C LYS A 41 -0.32 -7.09 9.95
N ALA A 42 -0.26 -5.84 10.42
CA ALA A 42 -1.38 -5.06 10.95
C ALA A 42 -2.20 -5.79 12.05
N ASP A 43 -1.57 -6.66 12.84
CA ASP A 43 -2.18 -7.49 13.89
C ASP A 43 -1.83 -7.04 15.32
N GLY A 44 -1.15 -5.90 15.46
CA GLY A 44 -0.82 -5.28 16.75
C GLY A 44 0.56 -5.61 17.29
N SER A 45 1.32 -6.54 16.68
CA SER A 45 2.74 -6.75 16.96
C SER A 45 3.67 -5.91 16.08
N ALA A 46 3.13 -4.86 15.45
CA ALA A 46 3.68 -4.23 14.26
C ALA A 46 4.78 -3.19 14.52
N GLU A 47 4.91 -2.62 15.73
CA GLU A 47 5.87 -1.52 15.96
C GLU A 47 7.32 -1.91 15.70
N MET A 48 7.72 -3.13 16.09
CA MET A 48 9.08 -3.61 15.86
C MET A 48 9.30 -4.04 14.39
N SER A 49 8.30 -4.70 13.78
CA SER A 49 8.36 -5.20 12.40
C SER A 49 8.34 -4.07 11.36
N PHE A 50 7.59 -3.00 11.62
CA PHE A 50 7.45 -1.89 10.66
C PHE A 50 8.78 -1.19 10.43
N THR A 51 9.48 -0.83 11.51
CA THR A 51 10.77 -0.13 11.42
C THR A 51 11.82 -0.98 10.71
N GLU A 52 11.80 -2.30 10.91
CA GLU A 52 12.74 -3.24 10.28
C GLU A 52 12.50 -3.39 8.76
N PHE A 53 11.23 -3.46 8.33
CA PHE A 53 10.91 -3.71 6.92
C PHE A 53 10.58 -2.45 6.12
N LEU A 54 10.51 -1.28 6.75
CA LEU A 54 10.15 -0.03 6.08
C LEU A 54 11.10 0.30 4.92
N GLU A 55 12.41 0.26 5.17
CA GLU A 55 13.41 0.61 4.16
C GLU A 55 13.37 -0.34 2.97
N GLU A 56 13.27 -1.65 3.24
CA GLU A 56 13.19 -2.69 2.22
C GLU A 56 11.88 -2.60 1.41
N ALA A 57 10.74 -2.39 2.08
CA ALA A 57 9.45 -2.20 1.42
C ALA A 57 9.45 -0.95 0.53
N ALA A 58 10.01 0.17 1.01
CA ALA A 58 10.16 1.39 0.25
C ALA A 58 11.07 1.21 -0.98
N ALA A 59 12.22 0.54 -0.80
CA ALA A 59 13.17 0.25 -1.87
C ALA A 59 12.54 -0.60 -2.98
N ARG A 60 11.73 -1.62 -2.62
CA ARG A 60 10.99 -2.47 -3.57
C ARG A 60 9.96 -1.69 -4.36
N CYS A 61 9.14 -0.87 -3.71
CA CYS A 61 8.19 0.01 -4.39
C CYS A 61 8.91 0.92 -5.39
N ALA A 62 9.99 1.57 -4.96
CA ALA A 62 10.76 2.47 -5.83
C ALA A 62 11.38 1.74 -7.03
N ALA A 63 11.86 0.51 -6.85
CA ALA A 63 12.41 -0.29 -7.94
C ALA A 63 11.35 -0.63 -9.00
N ILE A 64 10.16 -1.09 -8.57
CA ILE A 64 9.05 -1.41 -9.48
C ILE A 64 8.59 -0.15 -10.21
N THR A 65 8.38 0.96 -9.50
CA THR A 65 7.96 2.23 -10.11
C THR A 65 8.97 2.72 -11.14
N ARG A 66 10.29 2.67 -10.84
CA ARG A 66 11.33 3.04 -11.81
C ARG A 66 11.30 2.15 -13.05
N TYR A 67 11.14 0.84 -12.87
CA TYR A 67 11.03 -0.11 -13.98
C TYR A 67 9.82 0.18 -14.88
N MET A 68 8.68 0.55 -14.28
CA MET A 68 7.46 0.90 -15.01
C MET A 68 7.55 2.21 -15.79
N VAL A 69 8.38 3.16 -15.35
CA VAL A 69 8.56 4.45 -16.04
C VAL A 69 9.62 4.36 -17.14
N SER A 70 10.55 3.41 -17.04
CA SER A 70 11.61 3.22 -18.04
C SER A 70 11.19 2.38 -19.26
N HIS A 71 9.97 1.84 -19.27
CA HIS A 71 9.40 1.00 -20.33
C HIS A 71 8.00 1.50 -20.68
#